data_AF-A0A6M1KQ24-F1
#
_entry.id   AF-A0A6M1KQ24-F1
#
_cell.length_a   1.000
_cell.length_b   1.000
_cell.length_c   1.000
_cell.angle_alpha   90.00
_cell.angle_beta   90.00
_cell.angle_gamma   90.00
#
_symmetry.space_group_name_H-M   'P 1'
#
loop_
_entity.id
_entity.type
_entity.pdbx_description
1 polymer ?
#
loop_
_entity_poly.entity_id
_entity_poly.type
_entity_poly.pdbx_seq_one_letter_code
_entity_poly.pdbx_strand_id
1 'polypeptide(L)'
;MKELENVMSQLEKETKKKEQAENKIKQLRQKRNRLKRNADTKRKVEKGGVFEKFERQITGAEENTDNDLIYAFLDYVLSDNRNRGKLKELTEIHLRKKGTPIGESSTIETENLEDDDEEMTDEA
;
A
#
# COMPACT_ATOMS: atom_id res chain seq x y z
N MET A 1 -48.95 2.08 -36.44
CA MET A 1 -47.71 1.37 -36.86
C MET A 1 -46.49 2.28 -36.89
N LYS A 2 -46.54 3.48 -37.52
CA LYS A 2 -45.40 4.42 -37.55
C LYS A 2 -44.87 4.86 -36.18
N GLU A 3 -45.74 5.07 -35.19
CA GLU A 3 -45.32 5.51 -33.85
C GLU A 3 -44.51 4.42 -33.12
N LEU A 4 -44.93 3.16 -33.24
CA LEU A 4 -44.25 2.01 -32.63
C LEU A 4 -42.85 1.84 -33.21
N GLU A 5 -42.72 1.96 -34.54
CA GLU A 5 -41.44 1.87 -35.25
C GLU A 5 -40.48 2.99 -34.84
N ASN A 6 -41.01 4.21 -34.62
CA ASN A 6 -40.23 5.35 -34.17
C ASN A 6 -39.73 5.16 -32.72
N VAL A 7 -40.59 4.65 -31.84
CA VAL A 7 -40.22 4.31 -30.45
C VAL A 7 -39.16 3.20 -30.42
N MET A 8 -39.30 2.16 -31.24
CA MET A 8 -38.27 1.10 -31.34
C MET A 8 -36.93 1.64 -31.83
N SER A 9 -36.92 2.54 -32.83
CA SER A 9 -35.69 3.18 -33.31
C SER A 9 -35.01 4.03 -32.24
N GLN A 10 -35.78 4.74 -31.41
CA GLN A 10 -35.24 5.50 -30.28
C GLN A 10 -34.65 4.58 -29.21
N LEU A 11 -35.33 3.48 -28.90
CA LEU A 11 -34.88 2.50 -27.91
C LEU A 11 -33.58 1.81 -28.34
N GLU A 12 -33.43 1.49 -29.62
CA GLU A 12 -32.20 0.92 -30.17
C GLU A 12 -31.01 1.90 -30.11
N LYS A 13 -31.26 3.20 -30.31
CA LYS A 13 -30.24 4.24 -30.17
C LYS A 13 -29.78 4.42 -28.73
N GLU A 14 -30.73 4.44 -27.78
CA GLU A 14 -30.41 4.59 -26.35
C GLU A 14 -29.69 3.36 -25.79
N THR A 15 -30.06 2.15 -26.22
CA THR A 15 -29.35 0.92 -25.84
C THR A 15 -27.92 0.89 -26.37
N LYS A 16 -27.68 1.27 -27.63
CA LYS A 16 -26.32 1.43 -28.20
C LYS A 16 -25.47 2.44 -27.42
N LYS A 17 -26.05 3.59 -27.03
CA LYS A 17 -25.33 4.58 -26.20
C LYS A 17 -24.96 4.03 -24.82
N LYS A 18 -25.88 3.28 -24.20
CA LYS A 18 -25.64 2.63 -22.90
C LYS A 18 -24.48 1.64 -22.98
N GLU A 19 -24.48 0.78 -23.99
CA GLU A 19 -23.40 -0.20 -24.21
C GLU A 19 -22.03 0.49 -24.42
N GLN A 20 -22.00 1.56 -25.23
CA GLN A 20 -20.78 2.35 -25.41
C GLN A 20 -20.28 2.97 -24.10
N ALA A 21 -21.19 3.49 -23.27
CA ALA A 21 -20.85 4.06 -21.97
C ALA A 21 -20.30 3.00 -21.01
N GLU A 22 -20.91 1.81 -20.96
CA GLU A 22 -20.44 0.68 -20.14
C GLU A 22 -19.04 0.21 -20.54
N ASN A 23 -18.77 0.12 -21.85
CA ASN A 23 -17.45 -0.21 -22.38
C ASN A 23 -16.39 0.82 -21.98
N LYS A 24 -16.74 2.12 -22.04
CA LYS A 24 -15.84 3.20 -21.63
C LYS A 24 -15.55 3.17 -20.12
N ILE A 25 -16.56 2.87 -19.30
CA ILE A 25 -16.39 2.66 -17.85
C ILE A 25 -15.43 1.50 -17.57
N LYS A 26 -15.58 0.37 -18.28
CA LYS A 26 -14.70 -0.80 -18.14
C LYS A 26 -13.24 -0.46 -18.44
N GLN A 27 -12.98 0.27 -19.53
CA GLN A 27 -11.63 0.74 -19.89
C GLN A 27 -11.04 1.67 -18.81
N LEU A 28 -11.84 2.61 -18.28
CA LEU A 28 -11.40 3.52 -17.23
C LEU A 28 -11.04 2.78 -15.93
N ARG A 29 -11.82 1.76 -15.54
CA ARG A 29 -11.53 0.91 -14.38
C ARG A 29 -10.20 0.16 -14.53
N GLN A 30 -9.93 -0.37 -15.71
CA GLN A 30 -8.65 -1.04 -16.01
C GLN A 30 -7.47 -0.05 -15.94
N LYS A 31 -7.61 1.14 -16.54
CA LYS A 31 -6.57 2.18 -16.51
C LYS A 31 -6.27 2.64 -15.08
N ARG A 32 -7.30 2.84 -14.25
CA ARG A 32 -7.17 3.17 -12.82
C ARG A 32 -6.35 2.11 -12.08
N ASN A 33 -6.67 0.83 -12.25
CA ASN A 33 -5.96 -0.25 -11.57
C ASN A 33 -4.48 -0.32 -12.00
N ARG A 34 -4.19 -0.12 -13.29
CA ARG A 34 -2.81 -0.06 -13.80
C ARG A 34 -2.03 1.11 -13.20
N LEU A 35 -2.64 2.29 -13.12
CA LEU A 35 -2.01 3.47 -12.51
C LEU A 35 -1.71 3.25 -11.02
N LYS A 36 -2.64 2.65 -10.28
CA LYS A 36 -2.44 2.33 -8.86
C LYS A 36 -1.23 1.40 -8.66
N ARG A 37 -1.17 0.29 -9.42
CA ARG A 37 -0.04 -0.65 -9.37
C ARG A 37 1.28 0.01 -9.72
N ASN A 38 1.31 0.82 -10.79
CA ASN A 38 2.52 1.53 -11.19
C ASN A 38 3.01 2.52 -10.12
N ALA A 39 2.08 3.21 -9.44
CA ALA A 39 2.42 4.10 -8.34
C ALA A 39 2.98 3.33 -7.14
N ASP A 40 2.39 2.19 -6.79
CA ASP A 40 2.87 1.33 -5.71
C ASP A 40 4.24 0.73 -6.02
N THR A 41 4.47 0.24 -7.24
CA THR A 41 5.79 -0.26 -7.68
C THR A 41 6.82 0.85 -7.66
N LYS A 42 6.50 2.04 -8.22
CA LYS A 42 7.40 3.19 -8.19
C LYS A 42 7.75 3.60 -6.76
N ARG A 43 6.77 3.61 -5.85
CA ARG A 43 7.00 3.88 -4.42
C ARG A 43 7.90 2.84 -3.77
N LYS A 44 7.74 1.55 -4.10
CA LYS A 44 8.60 0.47 -3.58
C LYS A 44 10.03 0.60 -4.10
N VAL A 45 10.20 0.87 -5.40
CA VAL A 45 11.52 1.08 -6.02
C VAL A 45 12.20 2.33 -5.47
N GLU A 46 11.49 3.45 -5.33
CA GLU A 46 12.04 4.66 -4.72
C GLU A 46 12.41 4.44 -3.25
N LYS A 47 11.60 3.70 -2.49
CA LYS A 47 11.97 3.33 -1.11
C LYS A 47 13.19 2.42 -1.07
N GLY A 48 13.24 1.36 -1.88
CA GLY A 48 14.38 0.45 -1.97
C GLY A 48 15.67 1.20 -2.36
N GLY A 49 15.61 2.05 -3.37
CA GLY A 49 16.76 2.87 -3.79
C GLY A 49 17.17 3.96 -2.79
N VAL A 50 16.29 4.38 -1.88
CA VAL A 50 16.67 5.24 -0.74
C VAL A 50 17.45 4.45 0.31
N PHE A 51 17.05 3.20 0.58
CA PHE A 51 17.80 2.31 1.46
C PHE A 51 19.16 1.91 0.86
N GLU A 52 19.22 1.53 -0.41
CA GLU A 52 20.49 1.23 -1.11
C GLU A 52 21.45 2.44 -1.10
N LYS A 53 20.94 3.66 -1.28
CA LYS A 53 21.75 4.88 -1.18
C LYS A 53 22.24 5.13 0.24
N PHE A 54 21.41 4.86 1.23
CA PHE A 54 21.76 5.00 2.64
C PHE A 54 22.83 3.98 3.05
N GLU A 55 22.70 2.73 2.60
CA GLU A 55 23.70 1.69 2.81
C GLU A 55 25.01 2.01 2.11
N ARG A 56 24.98 2.36 0.81
CA ARG A 56 26.19 2.80 0.10
C ARG A 56 26.89 3.96 0.81
N GLN A 57 26.13 4.87 1.42
CA GLN A 57 26.68 6.00 2.17
C GLN A 57 27.35 5.59 3.49
N ILE A 58 26.91 4.49 4.11
CA ILE A 58 27.44 4.01 5.40
C ILE A 58 28.56 2.98 5.19
N THR A 59 28.41 2.04 4.25
CA THR A 59 29.29 0.87 4.11
C THR A 59 30.20 0.94 2.89
N GLY A 60 29.93 1.79 1.89
CA GLY A 60 30.78 1.95 0.71
C GLY A 60 30.80 0.75 -0.25
N ALA A 61 30.01 -0.29 0.01
CA ALA A 61 29.87 -1.49 -0.81
C ALA A 61 28.39 -1.83 -1.02
N GLU A 62 28.06 -2.44 -2.17
CA GLU A 62 26.72 -2.91 -2.50
C GLU A 62 26.63 -4.39 -2.08
N GLU A 63 26.21 -4.65 -0.85
CA GLU A 63 25.75 -5.97 -0.44
C GLU A 63 24.22 -5.99 -0.59
N ASN A 64 23.67 -7.09 -1.13
CA ASN A 64 22.22 -7.26 -1.21
C ASN A 64 21.67 -7.36 0.21
N THR A 65 20.98 -6.31 0.63
CA THR A 65 20.33 -6.28 1.93
C THR A 65 19.07 -7.12 1.89
N ASP A 66 19.18 -8.30 2.50
CA ASP A 66 18.04 -9.19 2.70
C ASP A 66 17.16 -8.70 3.87
N ASN A 67 15.87 -9.03 3.80
CA ASN A 67 14.89 -8.67 4.84
C ASN A 67 15.33 -9.18 6.22
N ASP A 68 15.92 -10.37 6.29
CA ASP A 68 16.40 -10.96 7.55
C ASP A 68 17.49 -10.10 8.20
N LEU A 69 18.40 -9.53 7.39
CA LEU A 69 19.43 -8.62 7.87
C LEU A 69 18.83 -7.29 8.36
N ILE A 70 17.81 -6.78 7.66
CA ILE A 70 17.08 -5.58 8.09
C ILE A 70 16.41 -5.81 9.44
N TYR A 71 15.70 -6.93 9.60
CA TYR A 71 15.01 -7.24 10.85
C TYR A 71 16.00 -7.45 12.01
N ALA A 72 17.10 -8.17 11.80
CA ALA A 72 18.15 -8.33 12.80
C ALA A 72 18.78 -6.99 13.21
N PHE A 73 19.02 -6.09 12.24
CA PHE A 73 19.53 -4.76 12.52
C PHE A 73 18.52 -3.91 13.30
N LEU A 74 17.24 -3.95 12.92
CA LEU A 74 16.18 -3.22 13.62
C LEU A 74 16.01 -3.73 15.05
N ASP A 75 16.05 -5.05 15.27
CA ASP A 75 16.00 -5.64 16.61
C ASP A 75 17.19 -5.19 17.46
N TYR A 76 18.40 -5.21 16.90
CA TYR A 76 19.58 -4.69 17.58
C TYR A 76 19.41 -3.21 17.96
N VAL A 77 19.01 -2.35 17.02
CA VAL A 77 18.85 -0.91 17.27
C VAL A 77 17.73 -0.62 18.26
N LEU A 78 16.60 -1.32 18.16
CA LEU A 78 15.41 -1.13 18.99
C LEU A 78 15.48 -1.88 20.33
N SER A 79 16.46 -2.76 20.53
CA SER A 79 16.77 -3.35 21.83
C SER A 79 17.17 -2.28 22.86
N ASP A 80 17.81 -1.18 22.42
CA ASP A 80 18.07 -0.03 23.27
C ASP A 80 16.82 0.86 23.40
N ASN A 81 16.28 0.92 24.61
CA ASN A 81 15.12 1.73 24.97
C ASN A 81 15.28 3.22 24.63
N ARG A 82 16.51 3.74 24.61
CA ARG A 82 16.79 5.13 24.21
C ARG A 82 16.42 5.38 22.75
N ASN A 83 16.69 4.41 21.88
CA ASN A 83 16.38 4.51 20.45
C ASN A 83 14.87 4.41 20.23
N ARG A 84 14.16 3.55 20.99
CA ARG A 84 12.69 3.50 20.98
C ARG A 84 12.07 4.85 21.36
N GLY A 85 12.61 5.51 22.38
CA GLY A 85 12.17 6.84 22.81
C GLY A 85 12.34 7.89 21.71
N LYS A 86 13.53 7.97 21.11
CA LYS A 86 13.81 8.87 19.99
C LYS A 86 12.91 8.59 18.77
N LEU A 87 12.64 7.32 18.46
CA LEU A 87 11.77 6.95 17.34
C LEU A 87 10.33 7.42 17.56
N LYS A 88 9.80 7.31 18.79
CA LYS A 88 8.49 7.83 19.16
C LYS A 88 8.41 9.35 18.97
N GLU A 89 9.41 10.08 19.47
CA GLU A 89 9.50 11.54 19.32
C GLU A 89 9.50 11.96 17.84
N LEU A 90 10.34 11.33 17.02
CA LEU A 90 10.42 11.62 15.58
C LEU A 90 9.10 11.30 14.86
N THR A 91 8.42 10.22 15.26
CA THR A 91 7.13 9.83 14.69
C THR A 91 6.05 10.83 15.07
N GLU A 92 6.03 11.30 16.32
CA GLU A 92 5.09 12.32 16.78
C GLU A 92 5.27 13.64 16.00
N ILE A 93 6.51 14.09 15.82
CA ILE A 93 6.83 15.27 15.00
C ILE A 93 6.34 15.09 13.56
N HIS A 94 6.55 13.91 12.97
CA HIS A 94 6.13 13.62 11.60
C HIS A 94 4.60 13.65 11.45
N LEU A 95 3.86 13.04 12.38
CA LEU A 95 2.40 13.00 12.36
C LEU A 95 1.79 14.40 12.54
N ARG A 96 2.35 15.20 13.48
CA ARG A 96 1.97 16.61 13.64
C ARG A 96 2.19 17.41 12.36
N LYS A 97 3.35 17.24 11.70
CA LYS A 97 3.66 17.91 10.43
C LYS A 97 2.72 17.51 9.29
N LYS A 98 2.18 16.29 9.31
CA LYS A 98 1.24 15.78 8.31
C LYS A 98 -0.22 16.21 8.59
N GLY A 99 -0.47 16.99 9.65
CA GLY A 99 -1.80 17.48 9.99
C GLY A 99 -2.74 16.39 10.51
N THR A 100 -2.21 15.25 10.98
CA THR A 100 -3.01 14.19 11.61
C THR A 100 -3.07 14.52 13.11
N PRO A 101 -4.22 14.92 13.68
CA PRO A 101 -4.29 15.24 15.10
C PRO A 101 -4.10 13.96 15.91
N ILE A 102 -3.11 13.97 16.79
CA ILE A 102 -2.95 12.97 17.85
C ILE A 102 -4.01 13.30 18.90
N GLY A 103 -5.12 12.57 18.85
CA GLY A 103 -6.03 12.45 19.98
C GLY A 103 -5.33 11.68 21.09
N GLU A 104 -5.45 12.19 22.30
CA GLU A 104 -4.79 11.73 23.52
C GLU A 104 -5.05 10.24 23.82
N SER A 105 -4.00 9.58 24.35
CA SER A 105 -4.00 8.25 24.97
C SER A 105 -4.70 7.11 24.22
N SER A 106 -3.92 6.32 23.49
CA SER A 106 -4.06 4.86 23.62
C SER A 106 -2.77 4.34 24.23
N THR A 107 -2.85 4.06 25.53
CA THR A 107 -2.02 3.02 26.14
C THR A 107 -2.15 1.81 25.22
N ILE A 108 -1.09 1.48 24.48
CA ILE A 108 -1.03 0.18 23.81
C ILE A 108 -0.81 -0.79 24.96
N GLU A 109 -1.92 -1.24 25.54
CA GLU A 109 -1.95 -2.44 26.34
C GLU A 109 -1.30 -3.52 25.48
N THR A 110 -0.28 -4.14 26.06
CA THR A 110 0.43 -5.26 25.49
C THR A 110 -0.53 -6.45 25.53
N GLU A 111 -1.46 -6.49 24.59
CA GLU A 111 -2.21 -7.70 24.31
C GLU A 111 -1.23 -8.67 23.65
N ASN A 112 -0.88 -9.71 24.40
CA ASN A 112 -0.29 -10.93 23.89
C ASN A 112 -1.19 -11.44 22.75
N LEU A 113 -0.77 -11.25 21.50
CA LEU A 113 -1.19 -12.15 20.43
C LEU A 113 -0.12 -13.24 20.34
N GLU A 114 -0.32 -14.30 21.12
CA GLU A 114 0.06 -15.64 20.67
C GLU A 114 -0.80 -15.91 19.42
N ASP A 115 -0.27 -15.56 18.24
CA ASP A 115 -0.78 -16.13 17.00
C ASP A 115 -0.06 -17.47 16.80
N ASP A 116 -0.71 -18.48 17.38
CA ASP A 116 -0.51 -19.90 17.19
C ASP A 116 -1.02 -20.26 15.78
N ASP A 117 -0.19 -20.08 14.76
CA ASP A 117 -0.46 -20.59 13.40
C ASP A 117 0.12 -22.01 13.26
N GLU A 118 -0.45 -22.96 13.98
CA GLU A 118 -0.50 -24.37 13.56
C GLU A 118 -1.70 -24.56 12.61
N GLU A 119 -1.45 -24.65 11.30
CA GLU A 119 -2.25 -25.49 10.39
C GLU A 119 -1.34 -25.98 9.26
N MET A 120 -0.84 -27.21 9.37
CA MET A 120 -1.43 -28.46 8.88
C MET A 120 -0.97 -28.80 7.44
N THR A 121 -0.42 -30.01 7.38
CA THR A 121 0.14 -30.76 6.26
C THR A 121 -0.77 -30.85 5.04
N ASP A 122 -0.19 -30.71 3.84
CA ASP A 122 -0.71 -31.40 2.65
C ASP A 122 0.27 -32.52 2.28
N GLU A 123 -0.22 -33.75 2.44
CA GLU A 123 0.39 -34.98 1.95
C GLU A 123 0.49 -34.98 0.42
N ALA A 124 1.56 -35.56 -0.12
CA ALA A 124 1.73 -35.90 -1.53
C ALA A 124 1.98 -37.41 -1.69
#